data_AF-F2YWX1-F1
#
_entry.id   AF-F2YWX1-F1
#
_cell.length_a   1.000
_cell.length_b   1.000
_cell.length_c   1.000
_cell.angle_alpha   90.00
_cell.angle_beta   90.00
_cell.angle_gamma   90.00
#
_symmetry.space_group_name_H-M   'P 1'
#
loop_
_entity.id
_entity.type
_entity.pdbx_description
1 polymer ?
#
loop_
_entity_poly.entity_id
_entity_poly.type
_entity_poly.pdbx_seq_one_letter_code
_entity_poly.pdbx_strand_id
1 'polypeptide(L)'
;ARNTGANPEDRESLGALMVGRKINGEPLIPDTGQKIPGVTEKPGAPRNAFTYDDDVMGTQCPFGAHIRRANPRNVDMYGSPGNALAKSLRVLGLPRPQFREDLLASTRFHRILRRGREYGQKLSPQDALQPAPDDEAPRGLHFACVGASIARQFEFVQNAWLMATTFNGLIDESDPLLGNRAAVGDRSSTGYFSIPRDGKAARRLNGMPQFITVRGGGYFFMPSLRALRYISSAGTISA
;
A
#
# COMPACT_ATOMS: atom_id res chain seq x y z
N ALA A 1 7.77 4.27 -20.78
CA ALA A 1 7.53 2.87 -20.36
C ALA A 1 7.62 1.81 -21.48
N ARG A 2 8.03 2.13 -22.72
CA ARG A 2 7.98 1.18 -23.87
C ARG A 2 9.04 0.06 -23.89
N ASN A 3 10.12 0.16 -23.11
CA ASN A 3 11.27 -0.77 -23.22
C ASN A 3 11.22 -1.99 -22.29
N THR A 4 10.25 -2.08 -21.38
CA THR A 4 10.08 -3.29 -20.52
C THR A 4 9.21 -4.35 -21.19
N GLY A 5 8.57 -4.06 -22.33
CA GLY A 5 7.64 -4.99 -22.97
C GLY A 5 8.28 -6.26 -23.55
N ALA A 6 9.58 -6.22 -23.88
CA ALA A 6 10.23 -7.33 -24.59
C ALA A 6 10.60 -8.50 -23.67
N ASN A 7 11.14 -8.25 -22.48
CA ASN A 7 11.65 -9.29 -21.58
C ASN A 7 10.63 -9.66 -20.49
N PRO A 8 10.20 -10.93 -20.36
CA PRO A 8 9.34 -11.39 -19.28
C PRO A 8 9.86 -11.08 -17.86
N GLU A 9 11.17 -11.23 -17.64
CA GLU A 9 11.78 -11.01 -16.32
C GLU A 9 11.71 -9.55 -15.90
N ASP A 10 11.95 -8.62 -16.83
CA ASP A 10 11.83 -7.19 -16.58
C ASP A 10 10.39 -6.78 -16.24
N ARG A 11 9.40 -7.44 -16.84
CA ARG A 11 7.98 -7.22 -16.55
C ARG A 11 7.62 -7.70 -15.15
N GLU A 12 8.06 -8.90 -14.79
CA GLU A 12 7.81 -9.44 -13.45
C GLU A 12 8.52 -8.60 -12.38
N SER A 13 9.78 -8.24 -12.61
CA SER A 13 10.55 -7.36 -11.72
C SER A 13 9.89 -6.00 -11.53
N LEU A 14 9.42 -5.38 -12.63
CA LEU A 14 8.70 -4.11 -12.55
C LEU A 14 7.37 -4.25 -11.79
N GLY A 15 6.59 -5.30 -12.06
CA GLY A 15 5.38 -5.59 -11.32
C GLY A 15 5.65 -5.79 -9.83
N ALA A 16 6.74 -6.49 -9.50
CA ALA A 16 7.15 -6.69 -8.13
C ALA A 16 7.55 -5.37 -7.44
N LEU A 17 8.24 -4.46 -8.14
CA LEU A 17 8.55 -3.10 -7.66
C LEU A 17 7.28 -2.26 -7.42
N MET A 18 6.29 -2.35 -8.31
CA MET A 18 5.02 -1.63 -8.18
C MET A 18 4.19 -2.14 -6.99
N VAL A 19 4.14 -3.46 -6.79
CA VAL A 19 3.41 -4.06 -5.67
C VAL A 19 4.18 -3.90 -4.35
N GLY A 20 5.51 -4.03 -4.41
CA GLY A 20 6.43 -4.20 -3.28
C GLY A 20 6.60 -5.67 -2.82
N ARG A 21 6.11 -6.63 -3.63
CA ARG A 21 6.26 -8.08 -3.45
C ARG A 21 6.30 -8.78 -4.80
N LYS A 22 7.00 -9.90 -4.89
CA LYS A 22 6.92 -10.82 -6.03
C LYS A 22 5.55 -11.48 -6.11
N ILE A 23 5.21 -12.07 -7.27
CA ILE A 23 3.93 -12.74 -7.50
C ILE A 23 3.66 -13.89 -6.51
N ASN A 24 4.72 -14.58 -6.07
CA ASN A 24 4.65 -15.65 -5.07
C ASN A 24 4.48 -15.14 -3.62
N GLY A 25 4.39 -13.82 -3.41
CA GLY A 25 4.23 -13.19 -2.11
C GLY A 25 5.53 -12.83 -1.38
N GLU A 26 6.70 -13.15 -1.92
CA GLU A 26 7.99 -12.75 -1.35
C GLU A 26 8.10 -11.23 -1.27
N PRO A 27 8.51 -10.66 -0.11
CA PRO A 27 8.87 -9.25 -0.06
C PRO A 27 10.14 -8.99 -0.86
N LEU A 28 10.26 -7.77 -1.37
CA LEU A 28 11.49 -7.32 -2.03
C LEU A 28 12.64 -7.07 -1.04
N ILE A 29 12.29 -6.83 0.22
CA ILE A 29 13.24 -6.61 1.30
C ILE A 29 13.50 -7.96 1.96
N PRO A 30 14.76 -8.33 2.21
CA PRO A 30 15.08 -9.56 2.91
C PRO A 30 14.43 -9.58 4.29
N ASP A 31 14.08 -10.78 4.73
CA ASP A 31 13.70 -10.97 6.12
C ASP A 31 14.91 -10.64 6.99
N THR A 32 14.76 -9.67 7.89
CA THR A 32 15.86 -9.26 8.77
C THR A 32 16.07 -10.27 9.91
N GLY A 33 15.18 -11.25 10.07
CA GLY A 33 15.16 -12.19 11.20
C GLY A 33 14.90 -11.50 12.54
N GLN A 34 14.67 -10.18 12.54
CA GLN A 34 14.42 -9.42 13.74
C GLN A 34 12.96 -9.56 14.15
N LYS A 35 12.75 -9.97 15.40
CA LYS A 35 11.42 -10.03 15.99
C LYS A 35 10.79 -8.65 15.99
N ILE A 36 9.66 -8.50 15.29
CA ILE A 36 8.87 -7.26 15.34
C ILE A 36 8.13 -7.23 16.69
N PRO A 37 8.35 -6.21 17.54
CA PRO A 37 7.65 -6.11 18.82
C PRO A 37 6.13 -6.17 18.65
N GLY A 38 5.47 -7.06 19.40
CA GLY A 38 4.02 -7.25 19.34
C GLY A 38 3.52 -8.15 18.20
N VAL A 39 4.41 -8.78 17.44
CA VAL A 39 4.08 -9.81 16.46
C VAL A 39 4.52 -11.17 17.00
N THR A 40 3.56 -12.06 17.29
CA THR A 40 3.88 -13.47 17.54
C THR A 40 4.21 -14.15 16.22
N GLU A 41 5.46 -14.56 16.06
CA GLU A 41 5.89 -15.41 14.94
C GLU A 41 5.17 -16.75 15.02
N LYS A 42 4.33 -17.05 14.02
CA LYS A 42 3.80 -18.40 13.84
C LYS A 42 4.78 -19.16 12.95
N PRO A 43 5.14 -20.42 13.25
CA PRO A 43 5.87 -21.27 12.30
C PRO A 43 5.09 -21.33 10.98
N GLY A 44 5.74 -20.99 9.86
CA GLY A 44 5.08 -20.85 8.55
C GLY A 44 4.36 -19.52 8.32
N ALA A 45 4.54 -18.52 9.20
CA ALA A 45 4.02 -17.18 8.97
C ALA A 45 4.64 -16.56 7.70
N PRO A 46 3.83 -15.83 6.90
CA PRO A 46 4.29 -15.26 5.65
C PRO A 46 5.41 -14.24 5.89
N ARG A 47 6.42 -14.32 5.03
CA ARG A 47 7.58 -13.43 4.82
C ARG A 47 7.22 -11.93 4.97
N ASN A 48 7.14 -11.46 6.21
CA ASN A 48 6.61 -10.14 6.55
C ASN A 48 7.37 -9.46 7.70
N ALA A 49 8.44 -10.09 8.21
CA ALA A 49 9.33 -9.57 9.24
C ALA A 49 10.33 -8.56 8.65
N PHE A 50 9.84 -7.36 8.32
CA PHE A 50 10.65 -6.22 7.88
C PHE A 50 10.00 -4.90 8.32
N THR A 51 10.71 -3.79 8.29
CA THR A 51 10.18 -2.48 8.75
C THR A 51 10.46 -1.32 7.80
N TYR A 52 11.22 -1.57 6.72
CA TYR A 52 11.82 -0.57 5.83
C TYR A 52 12.99 0.22 6.44
N ASP A 53 13.41 -0.07 7.67
CA ASP A 53 14.49 0.64 8.35
C ASP A 53 15.85 0.46 7.64
N ASP A 54 16.08 -0.72 7.04
CA ASP A 54 17.28 -1.02 6.24
C ASP A 54 17.16 -0.60 4.76
N ASP A 55 16.04 0.03 4.38
CA ASP A 55 15.76 0.50 3.02
C ASP A 55 15.34 1.98 3.04
N VAL A 56 16.17 2.79 3.70
CA VAL A 56 15.96 4.24 3.89
C VAL A 56 15.86 4.97 2.56
N MET A 57 16.63 4.56 1.55
CA MET A 57 16.66 5.19 0.23
C MET A 57 15.61 4.61 -0.74
N GLY A 58 14.87 3.58 -0.34
CA GLY A 58 13.85 2.94 -1.17
C GLY A 58 14.42 2.24 -2.41
N THR A 59 15.68 1.83 -2.37
CA THR A 59 16.39 1.17 -3.48
C THR A 59 15.97 -0.29 -3.61
N GLN A 60 15.52 -0.93 -2.53
CA GLN A 60 14.99 -2.30 -2.56
C GLN A 60 13.48 -2.30 -2.84
N CYS A 61 12.71 -1.52 -2.08
CA CYS A 61 11.28 -1.37 -2.25
C CYS A 61 10.94 0.11 -2.49
N PRO A 62 10.57 0.51 -3.72
CA PRO A 62 10.29 1.91 -4.02
C PRO A 62 9.27 2.54 -3.08
N PHE A 63 9.43 3.83 -2.77
CA PHE A 63 8.48 4.55 -1.91
C PHE A 63 7.06 4.56 -2.48
N GLY A 64 6.93 4.52 -3.80
CA GLY A 64 5.65 4.46 -4.50
C GLY A 64 5.01 3.07 -4.50
N ALA A 65 5.72 2.02 -4.05
CA ALA A 65 5.20 0.66 -4.06
C ALA A 65 3.92 0.53 -3.23
N HIS A 66 2.96 -0.25 -3.74
CA HIS A 66 1.61 -0.34 -3.19
C HIS A 66 1.61 -0.70 -1.71
N ILE A 67 2.34 -1.75 -1.30
CA ILE A 67 2.36 -2.14 0.12
C ILE A 67 3.07 -1.11 1.02
N ARG A 68 4.03 -0.34 0.49
CA ARG A 68 4.78 0.67 1.25
C ARG A 68 3.97 1.94 1.42
N ARG A 69 3.11 2.28 0.45
CA ARG A 69 2.09 3.33 0.61
C ARG A 69 0.97 2.90 1.54
N ALA A 70 0.38 1.72 1.33
CA ALA A 70 -0.74 1.23 2.12
C ALA A 70 -0.38 0.97 3.59
N ASN A 71 0.87 0.61 3.87
CA ASN A 71 1.41 0.42 5.21
C ASN A 71 2.90 0.80 5.20
N PRO A 72 3.22 2.06 5.52
CA PRO A 72 4.60 2.54 5.55
C PRO A 72 5.42 1.96 6.72
N ARG A 73 4.78 1.19 7.62
CA ARG A 73 5.39 0.58 8.82
C ARG A 73 5.96 1.63 9.76
N ASN A 74 7.27 1.65 9.95
CA ASN A 74 7.98 2.42 10.98
C ASN A 74 8.39 3.81 10.52
N VAL A 75 7.76 4.37 9.48
CA VAL A 75 8.05 5.76 9.05
C VAL A 75 7.87 6.79 10.16
N ASP A 76 7.01 6.50 11.14
CA ASP A 76 6.79 7.32 12.34
C ASP A 76 7.76 6.96 13.48
N MET A 77 8.36 5.77 13.43
CA MET A 77 9.43 5.31 14.31
C MET A 77 10.79 5.62 13.69
N TYR A 78 11.16 6.89 13.73
CA TYR A 78 12.44 7.38 13.22
C TYR A 78 13.64 6.73 13.89
N GLY A 79 14.42 5.99 13.11
CA GLY A 79 15.74 5.50 13.46
C GLY A 79 15.74 4.10 14.06
N SER A 80 16.50 3.21 13.41
CA SER A 80 17.13 2.00 13.95
C SER A 80 17.30 2.06 15.47
N PRO A 81 17.15 0.96 16.24
CA PRO A 81 17.20 0.96 17.70
C PRO A 81 18.53 1.54 18.22
N GLY A 82 18.60 2.86 18.29
CA GLY A 82 19.77 3.57 18.75
C GLY A 82 19.85 3.44 20.26
N ASN A 83 21.10 3.38 20.74
CA ASN A 83 21.47 3.48 22.15
C ASN A 83 20.57 4.45 22.92
N ALA A 84 20.36 4.19 24.21
CA ALA A 84 19.45 4.93 25.10
C ALA A 84 19.50 6.46 24.90
N LEU A 85 20.68 7.03 24.62
CA LEU A 85 20.88 8.43 24.26
C LEU A 85 19.99 8.93 23.10
N ALA A 86 19.87 8.18 22.01
CA ALA A 86 19.00 8.53 20.88
C ALA A 86 17.52 8.53 21.28
N LYS A 87 17.12 7.64 22.20
CA LYS A 87 15.78 7.63 22.77
C LYS A 87 15.56 8.84 23.69
N SER A 88 16.54 9.20 24.52
CA SER A 88 16.48 10.35 25.41
C SER A 88 16.41 11.67 24.64
N LEU A 89 17.24 11.86 23.61
CA LEU A 89 17.21 13.05 22.75
C LEU A 89 15.85 13.22 22.04
N ARG A 90 15.20 12.10 21.65
CA ARG A 90 13.83 12.11 21.11
C ARG A 90 12.78 12.52 22.14
N VAL A 91 12.86 11.98 23.36
CA VAL A 91 11.96 12.37 24.47
C VAL A 91 12.09 13.87 24.77
N LEU A 92 13.29 14.43 24.59
CA LEU A 92 13.57 15.85 24.76
C LEU A 92 13.24 16.72 23.53
N GLY A 93 12.67 16.15 22.46
CA GLY A 93 12.26 16.92 21.28
C GLY A 93 13.40 17.42 20.39
N LEU A 94 14.62 16.89 20.54
CA LEU A 94 15.78 17.30 19.72
C LEU A 94 15.79 16.52 18.40
N PRO A 95 15.61 17.19 17.23
CA PRO A 95 15.58 16.52 15.94
C PRO A 95 16.99 16.05 15.52
N ARG A 96 17.09 14.90 14.85
CA ARG A 96 18.28 14.52 14.08
C ARG A 96 18.20 15.12 12.67
N PRO A 97 19.31 15.55 12.05
CA PRO A 97 19.32 16.02 10.68
C PRO A 97 18.82 14.91 9.75
N GLN A 98 17.75 15.20 9.00
CA GLN A 98 17.05 14.28 8.12
C GLN A 98 17.50 14.47 6.67
N PHE A 99 17.39 13.42 5.86
CA PHE A 99 17.51 13.54 4.40
C PHE A 99 16.20 14.06 3.77
N ARG A 100 15.04 13.97 4.46
CA ARG A 100 13.72 14.48 4.05
C ARG A 100 12.84 14.83 5.26
N GLU A 101 12.14 15.97 5.18
CA GLU A 101 11.33 16.57 6.27
C GLU A 101 9.84 16.16 6.28
N ASP A 102 9.40 15.28 5.36
CA ASP A 102 7.99 14.86 5.29
C ASP A 102 7.61 13.98 6.50
N LEU A 103 6.79 14.52 7.40
CA LEU A 103 6.20 13.77 8.51
C LEU A 103 5.03 12.93 8.00
N LEU A 104 5.25 11.63 7.81
CA LEU A 104 4.17 10.68 7.56
C LEU A 104 3.38 10.40 8.84
N ALA A 105 2.05 10.32 8.71
CA ALA A 105 1.18 9.99 9.84
C ALA A 105 1.46 8.59 10.40
N SER A 106 1.26 8.43 11.71
CA SER A 106 1.56 7.18 12.41
C SER A 106 0.73 6.00 11.91
N THR A 107 1.41 4.96 11.44
CA THR A 107 0.80 3.74 10.91
C THR A 107 -0.11 3.02 11.91
N ARG A 108 0.11 3.22 13.21
CA ARG A 108 -0.61 2.53 14.29
C ARG A 108 -2.11 2.77 14.24
N PHE A 109 -2.55 3.95 13.82
CA PHE A 109 -3.97 4.33 13.78
C PHE A 109 -4.68 3.97 12.47
N HIS A 110 -3.93 3.55 11.46
CA HIS A 110 -4.41 3.40 10.08
C HIS A 110 -4.47 1.92 9.64
N ARG A 111 -4.42 0.98 10.58
CA ARG A 111 -4.45 -0.47 10.28
C ARG A 111 -5.85 -0.93 9.91
N ILE A 112 -5.96 -1.75 8.87
CA ILE A 112 -7.22 -2.39 8.45
C ILE A 112 -7.07 -3.90 8.34
N LEU A 113 -8.13 -4.65 8.65
CA LEU A 113 -8.20 -6.08 8.37
C LEU A 113 -8.87 -6.30 7.01
N ARG A 114 -8.12 -6.74 6.00
CA ARG A 114 -8.63 -6.97 4.64
C ARG A 114 -9.24 -8.37 4.52
N ARG A 115 -10.41 -8.46 3.88
CA ARG A 115 -11.18 -9.69 3.60
C ARG A 115 -11.70 -9.69 2.15
N GLY A 116 -10.82 -9.33 1.21
CA GLY A 116 -11.17 -9.28 -0.21
C GLY A 116 -11.32 -10.66 -0.85
N ARG A 117 -12.12 -10.74 -1.91
CA ARG A 117 -12.29 -11.94 -2.75
C ARG A 117 -12.23 -11.58 -4.23
N GLU A 118 -11.48 -12.36 -5.00
CA GLU A 118 -11.39 -12.20 -6.45
C GLU A 118 -12.71 -12.63 -7.12
N TYR A 119 -13.05 -12.01 -8.23
CA TYR A 119 -14.18 -12.41 -9.09
C TYR A 119 -13.76 -12.37 -10.57
N GLY A 120 -14.50 -13.11 -11.39
CA GLY A 120 -14.21 -13.26 -12.82
C GLY A 120 -13.06 -14.24 -13.10
N GLN A 121 -12.84 -14.50 -14.39
CA GLN A 121 -11.79 -15.41 -14.84
C GLN A 121 -10.41 -14.77 -14.72
N LYS A 122 -9.43 -15.52 -14.20
CA LYS A 122 -8.02 -15.11 -14.19
C LYS A 122 -7.47 -15.13 -15.60
N LEU A 123 -6.72 -14.10 -15.96
CA LEU A 123 -5.95 -14.08 -17.20
C LEU A 123 -4.59 -14.74 -16.97
N SER A 124 -4.13 -15.49 -17.98
CA SER A 124 -2.72 -15.86 -18.03
C SER A 124 -1.87 -14.62 -18.32
N PRO A 125 -0.58 -14.60 -17.94
CA PRO A 125 0.31 -13.52 -18.32
C PRO A 125 0.39 -13.30 -19.84
N GLN A 126 0.18 -14.34 -20.65
CA GLN A 126 0.18 -14.25 -22.12
C GLN A 126 -1.08 -13.54 -22.62
N ASP A 127 -2.25 -13.88 -22.09
CA ASP A 127 -3.52 -13.26 -22.47
C ASP A 127 -3.57 -11.79 -22.02
N ALA A 128 -2.99 -11.47 -20.86
CA ALA A 128 -2.91 -10.11 -20.33
C ALA A 128 -2.04 -9.14 -21.17
N LEU A 129 -1.26 -9.65 -22.12
CA LEU A 129 -0.47 -8.83 -23.06
C LEU A 129 -1.23 -8.49 -24.33
N GLN A 130 -2.32 -9.20 -24.61
CA GLN A 130 -3.15 -8.94 -25.77
C GLN A 130 -4.17 -7.84 -25.46
N PRO A 131 -4.64 -7.08 -26.46
CA PRO A 131 -5.77 -6.20 -26.30
C PRO A 131 -6.98 -6.98 -25.76
N ALA A 132 -7.69 -6.39 -24.79
CA ALA A 132 -8.91 -6.97 -24.27
C ALA A 132 -9.96 -7.08 -25.40
N PRO A 133 -10.67 -8.21 -25.53
CA PRO A 133 -11.77 -8.33 -26.48
C PRO A 133 -12.95 -7.43 -26.04
N ASP A 134 -13.78 -7.00 -26.99
CA ASP A 134 -14.88 -6.07 -26.74
C ASP A 134 -15.94 -6.64 -25.76
N ASP A 135 -16.08 -7.96 -25.71
CA ASP A 135 -17.03 -8.70 -24.86
C ASP A 135 -16.38 -9.30 -23.60
N GLU A 136 -15.24 -8.74 -23.17
CA GLU A 136 -14.51 -9.26 -22.02
C GLU A 136 -15.33 -9.24 -20.73
N ALA A 137 -15.53 -10.41 -20.13
CA ALA A 137 -16.25 -10.54 -18.87
C ALA A 137 -15.53 -9.78 -17.73
N PRO A 138 -16.26 -9.01 -16.89
CA PRO A 138 -15.67 -8.29 -15.79
C PRO A 138 -14.90 -9.20 -14.83
N ARG A 139 -13.72 -8.74 -14.42
CA ARG A 139 -12.91 -9.38 -13.39
C ARG A 139 -12.33 -8.36 -12.43
N GLY A 140 -11.93 -8.82 -11.25
CA GLY A 140 -11.27 -7.96 -10.28
C GLY A 140 -11.37 -8.48 -8.86
N LEU A 141 -11.53 -7.55 -7.93
CA LEU A 141 -11.54 -7.81 -6.50
C LEU A 141 -12.76 -7.16 -5.85
N HIS A 142 -13.59 -7.97 -5.19
CA HIS A 142 -14.49 -7.48 -4.16
C HIS A 142 -13.66 -7.15 -2.93
N PHE A 143 -13.25 -5.89 -2.81
CA PHE A 143 -12.51 -5.42 -1.65
C PHE A 143 -13.46 -5.24 -0.47
N ALA A 144 -13.13 -5.88 0.65
CA ALA A 144 -13.76 -5.62 1.94
C ALA A 144 -12.68 -5.45 3.00
N CYS A 145 -12.88 -4.53 3.93
CA CYS A 145 -12.02 -4.39 5.09
C CYS A 145 -12.81 -4.07 6.35
N VAL A 146 -12.24 -4.41 7.50
CA VAL A 146 -12.82 -4.16 8.82
C VAL A 146 -11.89 -3.22 9.59
N GLY A 147 -12.50 -2.21 10.20
CA GLY A 147 -11.85 -1.22 11.05
C GLY A 147 -12.82 -0.69 12.10
N ALA A 148 -12.30 0.03 13.09
CA ALA A 148 -13.07 0.71 14.12
C ALA A 148 -13.50 2.13 13.73
N SER A 149 -12.81 2.76 12.76
CA SER A 149 -13.11 4.11 12.27
C SER A 149 -12.74 4.20 10.80
N ILE A 150 -13.76 4.27 9.93
CA ILE A 150 -13.58 4.36 8.47
C ILE A 150 -12.74 5.58 8.10
N ALA A 151 -13.06 6.74 8.68
CA ALA A 151 -12.33 7.99 8.47
C ALA A 151 -10.84 7.89 8.81
N ARG A 152 -10.50 7.34 9.98
CA ARG A 152 -9.10 7.20 10.40
C ARG A 152 -8.39 6.04 9.74
N GLN A 153 -9.07 5.09 9.10
CA GLN A 153 -8.43 3.89 8.59
C GLN A 153 -8.56 3.81 7.08
N PHE A 154 -9.68 3.32 6.57
CA PHE A 154 -9.86 3.12 5.13
C PHE A 154 -9.72 4.42 4.34
N GLU A 155 -10.43 5.48 4.73
CA GLU A 155 -10.41 6.76 4.01
C GLU A 155 -9.05 7.43 4.10
N PHE A 156 -8.42 7.39 5.27
CA PHE A 156 -7.07 7.95 5.43
C PHE A 156 -6.05 7.24 4.55
N VAL A 157 -6.00 5.90 4.59
CA VAL A 157 -5.07 5.12 3.77
C VAL A 157 -5.34 5.36 2.28
N GLN A 158 -6.61 5.38 1.86
CA GLN A 158 -6.96 5.61 0.47
C GLN A 158 -6.58 7.02 0.01
N ASN A 159 -6.99 8.06 0.75
CA ASN A 159 -6.82 9.45 0.32
C ASN A 159 -5.39 9.95 0.57
N ALA A 160 -4.90 9.83 1.80
CA ALA A 160 -3.65 10.46 2.23
C ALA A 160 -2.40 9.68 1.80
N TRP A 161 -2.50 8.37 1.56
CA TRP A 161 -1.33 7.56 1.19
C TRP A 161 -1.40 6.99 -0.22
N LEU A 162 -2.53 6.40 -0.62
CA LEU A 162 -2.63 5.74 -1.93
C LEU A 162 -2.90 6.75 -3.05
N MET A 163 -3.85 7.67 -2.87
CA MET A 163 -4.25 8.63 -3.89
C MET A 163 -3.44 9.93 -3.88
N ALA A 164 -2.80 10.27 -2.75
CA ALA A 164 -1.98 11.46 -2.63
C ALA A 164 -0.86 11.47 -3.68
N THR A 165 -0.71 12.62 -4.33
CA THR A 165 0.35 12.88 -5.32
C THR A 165 1.68 13.23 -4.67
N THR A 166 1.65 13.56 -3.38
CA THR A 166 2.82 13.75 -2.53
C THR A 166 2.84 12.67 -1.45
N PHE A 167 3.94 11.95 -1.33
CA PHE A 167 4.10 10.88 -0.34
C PHE A 167 5.56 10.57 -0.09
N ASN A 168 6.04 10.73 1.15
CA ASN A 168 7.41 10.40 1.54
C ASN A 168 8.48 11.08 0.66
N GLY A 169 8.27 12.34 0.30
CA GLY A 169 9.11 13.10 -0.64
C GLY A 169 9.00 12.69 -2.11
N LEU A 170 8.02 11.86 -2.49
CA LEU A 170 7.58 11.74 -3.88
C LEU A 170 6.67 12.91 -4.25
N ILE A 171 6.71 13.30 -5.52
CA ILE A 171 5.84 14.34 -6.10
C ILE A 171 5.25 13.83 -7.42
N ASP A 172 4.04 14.29 -7.71
CA ASP A 172 3.30 13.99 -8.96
C ASP A 172 3.15 12.49 -9.23
N GLU A 173 3.10 11.70 -8.16
CA GLU A 173 3.06 10.24 -8.21
C GLU A 173 1.99 9.76 -7.24
N SER A 174 1.07 8.94 -7.71
CA SER A 174 0.10 8.21 -6.89
C SER A 174 0.36 6.71 -6.97
N ASP A 175 -0.30 5.92 -6.12
CA ASP A 175 -0.15 4.47 -6.08
C ASP A 175 -0.18 3.83 -7.48
N PRO A 176 0.77 2.96 -7.85
CA PRO A 176 0.90 2.43 -9.21
C PRO A 176 -0.27 1.53 -9.62
N LEU A 177 -1.01 0.96 -8.67
CA LEU A 177 -2.14 0.07 -8.92
C LEU A 177 -3.49 0.80 -8.86
N LEU A 178 -3.72 1.55 -7.79
CA LEU A 178 -5.00 2.19 -7.46
C LEU A 178 -5.11 3.64 -7.92
N GLY A 179 -4.02 4.27 -8.32
CA GLY A 179 -4.03 5.65 -8.80
C GLY A 179 -4.97 5.80 -10.00
N ASN A 180 -5.91 6.75 -9.90
CA ASN A 180 -6.92 7.05 -10.92
C ASN A 180 -6.38 7.87 -12.11
N ARG A 181 -5.10 8.26 -12.06
CA ARG A 181 -4.40 9.04 -13.09
C ARG A 181 -5.08 10.37 -13.47
N ALA A 182 -6.00 10.85 -12.64
CA ALA A 182 -6.64 12.15 -12.84
C ALA A 182 -5.63 13.27 -12.55
N ALA A 183 -5.78 14.39 -13.26
CA ALA A 183 -5.05 15.61 -12.95
C ALA A 183 -5.51 16.17 -11.59
N VAL A 184 -4.59 16.76 -10.84
CA VAL A 184 -4.86 17.35 -9.53
C VAL A 184 -4.49 18.82 -9.59
N GLY A 185 -5.50 19.70 -9.63
CA GLY A 185 -5.33 21.13 -9.87
C GLY A 185 -4.61 21.39 -11.20
N ASP A 186 -3.66 22.31 -11.20
CA ASP A 186 -2.87 22.67 -12.39
C ASP A 186 -1.76 21.65 -12.72
N ARG A 187 -1.59 20.60 -11.91
CA ARG A 187 -0.54 19.60 -12.12
C ARG A 187 -1.00 18.55 -13.13
N SER A 188 -0.25 18.48 -14.23
CA SER A 188 -0.67 17.82 -15.47
C SER A 188 -0.49 16.29 -15.47
N SER A 189 0.23 15.69 -14.52
CA SER A 189 0.48 14.24 -14.58
C SER A 189 0.66 13.60 -13.21
N THR A 190 -0.22 12.66 -12.87
CA THR A 190 -0.10 11.74 -11.71
C THR A 190 0.32 10.33 -12.14
N GLY A 191 0.81 10.21 -13.38
CA GLY A 191 1.16 8.97 -14.06
C GLY A 191 2.64 8.62 -14.00
N TYR A 192 3.36 9.11 -12.99
CA TYR A 192 4.76 8.76 -12.78
C TYR A 192 4.92 7.58 -11.81
N PHE A 193 6.00 6.81 -11.96
CA PHE A 193 6.44 5.83 -10.97
C PHE A 193 7.96 5.87 -10.83
N SER A 194 8.46 6.14 -9.63
CA SER A 194 9.87 6.41 -9.37
C SER A 194 10.56 5.20 -8.75
N ILE A 195 11.64 4.73 -9.38
CA ILE A 195 12.48 3.61 -8.91
C ILE A 195 13.85 4.18 -8.48
N PRO A 196 14.10 4.34 -7.17
CA PRO A 196 15.40 4.75 -6.66
C PRO A 196 16.50 3.78 -7.07
N ARG A 197 17.71 4.29 -7.29
CA ARG A 197 18.89 3.49 -7.64
C ARG A 197 20.07 3.96 -6.82
N ASP A 198 20.81 3.03 -6.25
CA ASP A 198 21.94 3.38 -5.39
C ASP A 198 23.02 4.14 -6.18
N GLY A 199 23.49 5.26 -5.62
CA GLY A 199 24.46 6.16 -6.22
C GLY A 199 24.08 6.76 -7.58
N LYS A 200 22.82 6.65 -8.03
CA LYS A 200 22.37 7.06 -9.37
C LYS A 200 21.06 7.84 -9.31
N ALA A 201 20.82 8.66 -10.34
CA ALA A 201 19.51 9.28 -10.51
C ALA A 201 18.40 8.22 -10.57
N ALA A 202 17.28 8.48 -9.86
CA ALA A 202 16.13 7.59 -9.87
C ALA A 202 15.60 7.40 -11.29
N ARG A 203 15.22 6.16 -11.63
CA ARG A 203 14.55 5.87 -12.89
C ARG A 203 13.07 6.20 -12.73
N ARG A 204 12.59 7.23 -13.42
CA ARG A 204 11.18 7.63 -13.40
C ARG A 204 10.47 7.09 -14.64
N LEU A 205 9.48 6.23 -14.44
CA LEU A 205 8.56 5.81 -15.49
C LEU A 205 7.47 6.86 -15.63
N ASN A 206 6.98 7.02 -16.86
CA ASN A 206 5.93 7.95 -17.24
C ASN A 206 4.81 7.22 -17.98
N GLY A 207 3.63 7.84 -17.99
CA GLY A 207 2.45 7.30 -18.69
C GLY A 207 1.93 6.03 -18.04
N MET A 208 1.96 5.96 -16.70
CA MET A 208 1.35 4.86 -15.95
C MET A 208 -0.15 4.78 -16.29
N PRO A 209 -0.65 3.63 -16.80
CA PRO A 209 -2.07 3.46 -17.01
C PRO A 209 -2.80 3.33 -15.67
N GLN A 210 -4.13 3.44 -15.73
CA GLN A 210 -5.00 3.04 -14.63
C GLN A 210 -5.31 1.55 -14.78
N PHE A 211 -4.86 0.72 -13.84
CA PHE A 211 -5.10 -0.72 -13.87
C PHE A 211 -6.41 -1.12 -13.20
N ILE A 212 -6.86 -0.33 -12.21
CA ILE A 212 -8.01 -0.64 -11.38
C ILE A 212 -9.05 0.47 -11.50
N THR A 213 -10.29 0.10 -11.78
CA THR A 213 -11.43 1.02 -11.84
C THR A 213 -12.45 0.63 -10.79
N VAL A 214 -12.69 1.52 -9.83
CA VAL A 214 -13.73 1.33 -8.82
C VAL A 214 -15.09 1.51 -9.49
N ARG A 215 -15.91 0.45 -9.46
CA ARG A 215 -17.27 0.45 -10.05
C ARG A 215 -18.36 0.82 -9.05
N GLY A 216 -18.06 0.73 -7.76
CA GLY A 216 -18.99 1.02 -6.68
C GLY A 216 -18.45 0.55 -5.34
N GLY A 217 -19.12 0.95 -4.27
CA GLY A 217 -18.76 0.59 -2.91
C GLY A 217 -19.79 1.12 -1.91
N GLY A 218 -19.65 0.71 -0.65
CA GLY A 218 -20.51 1.15 0.43
C GLY A 218 -19.86 0.98 1.78
N TYR A 219 -20.29 1.78 2.75
CA TYR A 219 -19.91 1.66 4.14
C TYR A 219 -21.00 0.93 4.91
N PHE A 220 -20.58 -0.11 5.63
CA PHE A 220 -21.48 -0.97 6.37
C PHE A 220 -21.03 -1.03 7.82
N PHE A 221 -22.01 -1.11 8.72
CA PHE A 221 -21.78 -1.40 10.12
C PHE A 221 -22.01 -2.88 10.38
N MET A 222 -21.07 -3.54 11.05
CA MET A 222 -21.22 -4.93 11.48
C MET A 222 -21.57 -4.94 12.97
N PRO A 223 -22.88 -4.96 13.33
CA PRO A 223 -23.31 -5.00 14.71
C PRO A 223 -22.87 -6.29 15.42
N SER A 224 -22.79 -6.24 16.75
CA SER A 224 -22.57 -7.44 17.55
C SER A 224 -23.79 -8.37 17.48
N LEU A 225 -23.59 -9.66 17.77
CA LEU A 225 -24.70 -10.62 17.85
C LEU A 225 -25.77 -10.19 18.86
N ARG A 226 -25.38 -9.52 19.96
CA ARG A 226 -26.33 -8.98 20.95
C ARG A 226 -27.16 -7.85 20.37
N ALA A 227 -26.55 -6.93 19.63
CA ALA A 227 -27.25 -5.84 18.97
C ALA A 227 -28.21 -6.37 17.88
N LEU A 228 -27.80 -7.36 17.10
CA LEU A 228 -28.67 -8.02 16.14
C LEU A 228 -29.90 -8.66 16.80
N ARG A 229 -29.69 -9.43 17.89
CA ARG A 229 -30.79 -10.03 18.66
C ARG A 229 -31.78 -8.98 19.17
N TYR A 230 -31.26 -7.87 19.71
CA TYR A 230 -32.07 -6.76 20.18
C TYR A 230 -32.91 -6.12 19.05
N ILE A 231 -32.28 -5.82 17.91
CA ILE A 231 -32.98 -5.24 16.75
C ILE A 231 -34.05 -6.21 16.23
N SER A 232 -33.76 -7.51 16.18
CA SER A 232 -34.74 -8.51 15.72
C SER A 232 -35.92 -8.68 16.67
N SER A 233 -35.74 -8.52 17.99
CA SER A 233 -36.84 -8.59 18.97
C SER A 233 -37.66 -7.31 19.06
N ALA A 234 -37.07 -6.16 18.72
CA ALA A 234 -37.77 -4.86 18.76
C ALA A 234 -38.83 -4.71 17.65
N GLY A 235 -38.79 -5.55 16.61
CA GLY A 235 -39.83 -5.61 15.57
C GLY A 235 -41.11 -6.34 16.00
N THR A 236 -41.13 -6.94 17.18
CA THR A 236 -42.30 -7.63 17.76
C THR A 236 -42.98 -6.72 18.79
N ILE A 237 -43.38 -5.51 18.38
CA ILE A 237 -44.34 -4.73 19.16
C ILE A 237 -45.72 -5.27 18.76
N SER A 238 -46.31 -6.08 19.64
CA SER A 238 -47.69 -6.55 19.51
C SER A 238 -48.63 -5.35 19.32
N ALA A 239 -49.42 -5.41 18.25
CA ALA A 239 -50.62 -4.59 18.08
C ALA A 239 -51.71 -5.02 19.06
#